data_AF-A0AAD7LQG5-F1
#
_entry.id   AF-A0AAD7LQG5-F1
#
_cell.length_a   1.000
_cell.length_b   1.000
_cell.length_c   1.000
_cell.angle_alpha   90.00
_cell.angle_beta   90.00
_cell.angle_gamma   90.00
#
_symmetry.space_group_name_H-M   'P 1'
#
loop_
_entity.id
_entity.type
_entity.pdbx_description
1 polymer ?
#
loop_
_entity_poly.entity_id
_entity_poly.type
_entity_poly.pdbx_seq_one_letter_code
_entity_poly.pdbx_strand_id
1 'polypeptide(L)'
;MVQALPQYTEQVEKISLHVELEQDLVFGDTGAKDVINFLRTKQDTNPDNKLRLLMIYASVYSKKFEGDKATKLMQLARLSPDDMKVVNNMQLLGGLSTKKTSTGSFSPKFNA
;
A
#
# COMPACT_ATOMS: atom_id res chain seq x y z
N MET A 1 -36.53 7.30 -6.24
CA MET A 1 -35.39 8.08 -5.71
C MET A 1 -35.22 7.97 -4.19
N VAL A 2 -36.28 7.87 -3.37
CA VAL A 2 -36.15 7.82 -1.89
C VAL A 2 -35.57 6.50 -1.34
N GLN A 3 -35.78 5.35 -2.01
CA GLN A 3 -35.27 4.05 -1.55
C GLN A 3 -33.75 3.84 -1.69
N ALA A 4 -33.06 4.64 -2.52
CA ALA A 4 -31.61 4.50 -2.74
C ALA A 4 -30.76 5.30 -1.74
N LEU A 5 -31.39 6.17 -0.95
CA LEU A 5 -30.69 7.04 0.02
C LEU A 5 -29.89 6.25 1.07
N PRO A 6 -30.43 5.18 1.70
CA PRO A 6 -29.66 4.42 2.68
C PRO A 6 -28.41 3.76 2.08
N GLN A 7 -28.52 3.23 0.86
CA GLN A 7 -27.40 2.60 0.15
C GLN A 7 -26.33 3.62 -0.23
N TYR A 8 -26.73 4.81 -0.67
CA TYR A 8 -25.79 5.90 -0.95
C TYR A 8 -25.06 6.37 0.31
N THR A 9 -25.78 6.52 1.43
CA THR A 9 -25.18 6.88 2.73
C THR A 9 -24.15 5.84 3.16
N GLU A 10 -24.46 4.55 3.07
CA GLU A 10 -23.52 3.48 3.41
C GLU A 10 -22.26 3.49 2.52
N GLN A 11 -22.42 3.77 1.22
CA GLN A 11 -21.28 3.91 0.30
C GLN A 11 -20.39 5.10 0.67
N VAL A 12 -20.98 6.25 1.00
CA VAL A 12 -20.24 7.45 1.40
C VAL A 12 -19.49 7.22 2.71
N GLU A 13 -20.10 6.56 3.68
CA GLU A 13 -19.46 6.23 4.96
C GLU A 13 -18.27 5.29 4.77
N LYS A 14 -18.42 4.28 3.90
CA LYS A 14 -17.36 3.33 3.56
C LYS A 14 -16.18 3.98 2.83
N ILE A 15 -16.46 4.92 1.93
CA ILE A 15 -15.43 5.72 1.25
C ILE A 15 -14.72 6.63 2.26
N SER A 16 -15.47 7.30 3.14
CA SER A 16 -14.91 8.22 4.13
C SER A 16 -13.94 7.52 5.08
N LEU A 17 -14.33 6.35 5.61
CA LEU A 17 -13.48 5.54 6.49
C LEU A 17 -12.17 5.11 5.82
N HIS A 18 -12.21 4.80 4.53
CA HIS A 18 -11.03 4.42 3.77
C HIS A 18 -10.09 5.62 3.58
N VAL A 19 -10.63 6.79 3.25
CA VAL A 19 -9.86 8.02 3.05
C VAL A 19 -9.20 8.48 4.36
N GLU A 20 -9.92 8.43 5.48
CA GLU A 20 -9.39 8.79 6.79
C GLU A 20 -8.19 7.91 7.16
N LEU A 21 -8.33 6.58 7.02
CA LEU A 21 -7.24 5.65 7.28
C LEU A 21 -6.00 5.92 6.41
N GLU A 22 -6.18 6.28 5.14
CA GLU A 22 -5.06 6.62 4.26
C GLU A 22 -4.34 7.91 4.69
N GLN A 23 -5.10 8.93 5.08
CA GLN A 23 -4.52 10.19 5.56
C GLN A 23 -3.70 9.96 6.81
N ASP A 24 -4.29 9.31 7.81
CA ASP A 24 -3.62 9.02 9.06
C ASP A 24 -2.39 8.13 8.85
N LEU A 25 -2.41 7.22 7.86
CA LEU A 25 -1.25 6.41 7.50
C LEU A 25 -0.11 7.24 6.89
N VAL A 26 -0.44 8.27 6.08
CA VAL A 26 0.55 9.18 5.49
C VAL A 26 1.14 10.13 6.53
N PHE A 27 0.33 10.61 7.48
CA PHE A 27 0.77 11.51 8.56
C PHE A 27 1.43 10.78 9.74
N GLY A 28 1.24 9.47 9.85
CA GLY A 28 1.89 8.62 10.84
C GLY A 28 1.07 8.31 12.09
N ASP A 29 -0.22 8.66 12.09
CA ASP A 29 -1.16 8.51 13.20
C ASP A 29 -1.71 7.07 13.32
N THR A 30 -1.65 6.26 12.25
CA THR A 30 -1.96 4.82 12.29
C THR A 30 -0.80 3.97 11.75
N GLY A 31 -0.89 2.65 11.94
CA GLY A 31 0.08 1.73 11.36
C GLY A 31 -0.48 0.37 10.98
N ALA A 32 0.39 -0.63 11.00
CA ALA A 32 0.07 -1.99 10.54
C ALA A 32 -1.19 -2.59 11.18
N LYS A 33 -1.44 -2.29 12.46
CA LYS A 33 -2.56 -2.86 13.21
C LYS A 33 -3.90 -2.38 12.65
N ASP A 34 -4.00 -1.10 12.35
CA ASP A 34 -5.22 -0.46 11.85
C ASP A 34 -5.52 -0.90 10.42
N VAL A 35 -4.48 -0.99 9.59
CA VAL A 35 -4.57 -1.56 8.24
C VAL A 35 -5.04 -3.02 8.28
N ILE A 36 -4.47 -3.86 9.15
CA ILE A 36 -4.88 -5.26 9.31
C ILE A 36 -6.34 -5.35 9.77
N ASN A 37 -6.74 -4.50 10.73
CA ASN A 37 -8.10 -4.47 11.24
C ASN A 37 -9.10 -4.06 10.17
N PHE A 38 -8.79 -3.02 9.40
CA PHE A 38 -9.60 -2.58 8.27
C PHE A 38 -9.78 -3.69 7.23
N LEU A 39 -8.68 -4.33 6.82
CA LEU A 39 -8.74 -5.43 5.85
C LEU A 39 -9.56 -6.61 6.38
N ARG A 40 -9.50 -6.94 7.68
CA ARG A 40 -10.32 -8.02 8.27
C ARG A 40 -11.79 -7.69 8.37
N THR A 41 -12.13 -6.47 8.78
CA THR A 41 -13.50 -6.07 9.10
C THR A 41 -14.28 -5.56 7.90
N LYS A 42 -13.60 -5.04 6.87
CA LYS A 42 -14.21 -4.43 5.68
C LYS A 42 -13.85 -5.19 4.40
N GLN A 43 -14.07 -6.50 4.43
CA GLN A 43 -13.79 -7.40 3.29
C GLN A 43 -14.62 -7.07 2.04
N ASP A 44 -15.80 -6.47 2.18
CA ASP A 44 -16.67 -6.14 1.04
C ASP A 44 -16.27 -4.83 0.34
N THR A 45 -15.16 -4.20 0.75
CA THR A 45 -14.68 -2.96 0.13
C THR A 45 -14.17 -3.19 -1.28
N ASN A 46 -14.34 -2.17 -2.14
CA ASN A 46 -13.85 -2.18 -3.52
C ASN A 46 -12.37 -2.66 -3.55
N PRO A 47 -12.03 -3.66 -4.39
CA PRO A 47 -10.65 -4.08 -4.61
C PRO A 47 -9.68 -2.92 -4.85
N ASP A 48 -10.09 -1.89 -5.60
CA ASP A 48 -9.26 -0.72 -5.91
C ASP A 48 -8.85 0.05 -4.65
N ASN A 49 -9.76 0.18 -3.69
CA ASN A 49 -9.50 0.84 -2.40
C ASN A 49 -8.50 0.03 -1.57
N LYS A 50 -8.60 -1.30 -1.59
CA LYS A 50 -7.64 -2.16 -0.87
C LYS A 50 -6.25 -2.10 -1.50
N LEU A 51 -6.20 -2.09 -2.84
CA LEU A 51 -4.97 -1.93 -3.58
C LEU A 51 -4.32 -0.57 -3.29
N ARG A 52 -5.08 0.51 -3.38
CA ARG A 52 -4.63 1.87 -3.06
C ARG A 52 -4.08 1.98 -1.63
N LEU A 53 -4.82 1.47 -0.64
CA LEU A 53 -4.36 1.44 0.76
C LEU A 53 -3.01 0.71 0.90
N LEU A 54 -2.86 -0.44 0.25
CA LEU A 54 -1.63 -1.23 0.30
C LEU A 54 -0.47 -0.57 -0.43
N MET A 55 -0.72 0.10 -1.56
CA MET A 55 0.31 0.90 -2.26
C MET A 55 0.83 2.05 -1.39
N ILE A 56 -0.07 2.75 -0.68
CA ILE A 56 0.29 3.82 0.26
C ILE A 56 1.08 3.22 1.43
N TYR A 57 0.60 2.12 2.02
CA TYR A 57 1.31 1.46 3.11
C TYR A 57 2.73 1.00 2.73
N ALA A 58 2.89 0.40 1.55
CA ALA A 58 4.16 -0.08 1.03
C ALA A 58 5.15 1.07 0.76
N SER A 59 4.67 2.24 0.33
CA SER A 59 5.51 3.40 0.03
C SER A 59 5.88 4.19 1.28
N VAL A 60 4.96 4.37 2.24
CA VAL A 60 5.21 5.12 3.49
C VAL A 60 5.99 4.28 4.51
N TYR A 61 5.69 2.98 4.62
CA TYR A 61 6.29 2.07 5.60
C TYR A 61 7.11 0.96 4.96
N SER A 62 7.89 1.28 3.92
CA SER A 62 8.69 0.32 3.14
C SER A 62 9.49 -0.66 3.99
N LYS A 63 10.16 -0.20 5.07
CA LYS A 63 10.93 -1.04 6.01
C LYS A 63 10.10 -2.04 6.83
N LYS A 64 8.81 -1.74 7.07
CA LYS A 64 7.88 -2.61 7.82
C LYS A 64 7.11 -3.54 6.88
N PHE A 65 7.13 -3.25 5.59
CA PHE A 65 6.42 -3.96 4.53
C PHE A 65 7.38 -4.86 3.74
N GLU A 66 7.99 -5.86 4.40
CA GLU A 66 8.99 -6.73 3.76
C GLU A 66 8.71 -8.21 3.98
N GLY A 67 9.15 -9.03 3.02
CA GLY A 67 9.13 -10.49 3.09
C GLY A 67 7.75 -11.09 3.32
N ASP A 68 7.70 -12.15 4.12
CA ASP A 68 6.48 -12.93 4.41
C ASP A 68 5.34 -12.09 5.02
N LYS A 69 5.67 -11.00 5.75
CA LYS A 69 4.66 -10.10 6.34
C LYS A 69 3.89 -9.34 5.25
N ALA A 70 4.61 -8.83 4.25
CA ALA A 70 3.99 -8.14 3.11
C ALA A 70 3.09 -9.09 2.31
N THR A 71 3.59 -10.29 2.01
CA THR A 71 2.83 -11.32 1.29
C THR A 71 1.54 -11.70 2.01
N LYS A 72 1.61 -11.96 3.32
CA LYS A 72 0.42 -12.27 4.14
C LYS A 72 -0.58 -11.13 4.17
N LEU A 73 -0.12 -9.87 4.19
CA LEU A 73 -1.01 -8.71 4.18
C LEU A 73 -1.73 -8.56 2.85
N MET A 74 -1.03 -8.76 1.73
CA MET A 74 -1.64 -8.75 0.39
C MET A 74 -2.64 -9.89 0.19
N GLN A 75 -2.34 -11.08 0.72
CA GLN A 75 -3.28 -12.22 0.72
C GLN A 75 -4.52 -11.95 1.57
N LEU A 76 -4.35 -11.31 2.74
CA LEU A 76 -5.47 -10.89 3.59
C LEU A 76 -6.41 -9.90 2.87
N ALA A 77 -5.84 -9.02 2.05
CA ALA A 77 -6.60 -8.11 1.20
C ALA A 77 -7.28 -8.78 -0.01
N ARG A 78 -6.97 -10.06 -0.29
CA ARG A 78 -7.44 -10.83 -1.45
C ARG A 78 -7.06 -10.17 -2.78
N LEU A 79 -5.86 -9.59 -2.85
CA LEU A 79 -5.35 -9.00 -4.09
C LEU A 79 -5.12 -10.07 -5.16
N SER A 80 -5.29 -9.68 -6.43
CA SER A 80 -4.88 -10.53 -7.55
C SER A 80 -3.35 -10.62 -7.62
N PRO A 81 -2.78 -11.65 -8.28
CA PRO A 81 -1.34 -11.74 -8.47
C PRO A 81 -0.73 -10.52 -9.17
N ASP A 82 -1.47 -9.88 -10.07
CA ASP A 82 -1.01 -8.68 -10.76
C ASP A 82 -1.04 -7.46 -9.84
N ASP A 83 -2.07 -7.30 -9.01
CA ASP A 83 -2.14 -6.24 -8.00
C ASP A 83 -1.02 -6.38 -6.95
N MET A 84 -0.66 -7.61 -6.57
CA MET A 84 0.47 -7.84 -5.67
C MET A 84 1.79 -7.34 -6.29
N LYS A 85 1.99 -7.49 -7.60
CA LYS A 85 3.16 -6.93 -8.29
C LYS A 85 3.15 -5.40 -8.24
N VAL A 86 1.98 -4.77 -8.42
CA VAL A 86 1.84 -3.32 -8.33
C VAL A 86 2.26 -2.81 -6.95
N VAL A 87 1.78 -3.44 -5.86
CA VAL A 87 2.16 -3.06 -4.49
C VAL A 87 3.67 -3.22 -4.27
N ASN A 88 4.27 -4.32 -4.73
CA ASN A 88 5.72 -4.53 -4.62
C ASN A 88 6.52 -3.47 -5.41
N ASN A 89 6.05 -3.08 -6.60
CA ASN A 89 6.69 -2.03 -7.39
C ASN A 89 6.62 -0.66 -6.69
N MET A 90 5.51 -0.36 -6.00
CA MET A 90 5.34 0.90 -5.27
C MET A 90 6.34 1.06 -4.11
N GLN A 91 6.79 -0.05 -3.50
CA GLN A 91 7.84 -0.01 -2.48
C GLN A 91 9.15 0.59 -3.00
N LEU A 92 9.44 0.46 -4.30
CA LEU A 92 10.65 0.99 -4.93
C LEU A 92 10.67 2.52 -4.95
N LEU A 93 9.49 3.17 -4.93
CA LEU A 93 9.36 4.63 -4.92
C LEU A 93 9.71 5.25 -3.57
N GLY A 94 9.54 4.52 -2.47
CA GLY A 94 9.82 4.98 -1.11
C GLY A 94 11.31 5.09 -0.75
N GLY A 95 12.20 4.99 -1.75
CA GLY A 95 13.64 4.98 -1.55
C GLY A 95 14.09 3.67 -0.93
N LEU A 96 14.41 2.68 -1.78
CA LEU A 96 15.17 1.51 -1.37
C LEU A 96 16.45 1.99 -0.67
N SER A 97 16.59 1.73 0.63
CA SER A 97 17.87 1.82 1.31
C SER A 97 18.77 0.66 0.84
N THR A 98 19.07 0.62 -0.44
CA THR A 98 20.21 -0.15 -0.92
C THR A 98 21.42 0.65 -0.49
N LYS A 99 22.07 0.20 0.59
CA LYS A 99 23.52 0.38 0.67
C LYS A 99 24.11 -0.42 -0.48
N LYS A 100 24.02 0.11 -1.70
CA LYS A 100 24.70 -0.45 -2.86
C LYS A 100 26.15 -0.03 -2.67
N THR A 101 26.95 -0.90 -2.05
CA THR A 101 28.40 -0.83 -2.17
C THR A 101 28.72 -1.18 -3.62
N SER A 102 28.54 -0.24 -4.55
CA SER A 102 29.15 -0.35 -5.86
C SER A 102 30.63 -0.04 -5.71
N THR A 103 31.40 -1.02 -5.25
CA THR A 103 32.85 -1.08 -5.44
C THR A 103 33.12 -1.38 -6.91
N GLY A 104 32.86 -0.39 -7.75
CA GLY A 104 33.09 -0.47 -9.19
C GLY A 104 33.65 0.86 -9.64
N SER A 105 34.97 1.03 -9.50
CA SER A 105 35.71 2.16 -10.05
C SER A 105 35.55 2.15 -11.56
N PHE A 106 34.78 3.09 -12.11
CA PHE A 106 34.69 3.29 -13.54
C PHE A 106 35.75 4.32 -13.93
N SER A 107 36.90 3.87 -14.43
CA SER A 107 37.90 4.74 -15.03
C SER A 107 37.64 4.85 -16.53
N PRO A 108 37.08 5.96 -17.05
CA PRO A 108 36.97 6.16 -18.49
C PRO A 108 38.37 6.36 -19.05
N LYS A 109 38.83 5.42 -19.89
CA LYS A 109 40.08 5.59 -20.66
C LYS A 109 39.75 6.35 -21.94
N PHE A 110 40.12 7.64 -21.97
CA PHE A 110 40.24 8.38 -23.22
C PHE A 110 41.59 8.04 -23.83
N ASN A 111 41.59 7.48 -25.04
CA ASN A 111 42.81 7.39 -25.85
C ASN A 111 42.94 8.70 -26.63
N ALA A 112 44.16 9.27 -26.65
CA ALA A 112 44.48 10.53 -27.32
C ALA A 112 44.72 10.35 -28.82
#